data_AF-D0U570-F1
#
_entry.id   AF-D0U570-F1
#
_cell.length_a   1.000
_cell.length_b   1.000
_cell.length_c   1.000
_cell.angle_alpha   90.00
_cell.angle_beta   90.00
_cell.angle_gamma   90.00
#
_symmetry.space_group_name_H-M   'P 1'
#
loop_
_entity.id
_entity.type
_entity.pdbx_description
1 polymer ?
#
loop_
_entity_poly.entity_id
_entity_poly.type
_entity_poly.pdbx_seq_one_letter_code
_entity_poly.pdbx_strand_id
1 'polypeptide(L)'
;GISSAPDRYADCARALGLSDYSETDEQANNRLLSYLKTLNKELKVPTLAEFGVQKSDFDALIDTMCEQAFASGSPNNNPRIPTLEEMIQLYSLLWDDSSEVGCEPS
;
A
#
# COMPACT_ATOMS: atom_id res chain seq x y z
N GLY A 1 1.01 -8.83 -0.49
CA GLY A 1 0.24 -8.23 0.63
C GLY A 1 0.55 -8.97 1.92
N ILE A 2 0.10 -8.45 3.06
CA ILE A 2 0.36 -9.01 4.41
C ILE A 2 0.09 -10.52 4.49
N SER A 3 -0.94 -11.00 3.79
CA SER A 3 -1.28 -12.42 3.65
C SER A 3 -0.16 -13.31 3.09
N SER A 4 0.88 -12.72 2.49
CA SER A 4 1.98 -13.44 1.86
C SER A 4 3.21 -13.62 2.75
N ALA A 5 3.30 -12.90 3.87
CA ALA A 5 4.37 -13.03 4.87
C ALA A 5 3.89 -12.48 6.24
N PRO A 6 2.81 -13.03 6.80
CA PRO A 6 2.14 -12.45 7.97
C PRO A 6 3.03 -12.42 9.21
N ASP A 7 3.93 -13.39 9.34
CA ASP A 7 4.98 -13.49 10.36
C ASP A 7 5.95 -12.30 10.28
N ARG A 8 6.48 -12.00 9.09
CA ARG A 8 7.43 -10.90 8.89
C ARG A 8 6.81 -9.53 9.16
N TYR A 9 5.56 -9.33 8.76
CA TYR A 9 4.85 -8.08 9.02
C TYR A 9 4.44 -7.95 10.50
N ALA A 10 4.12 -9.05 11.18
CA ALA A 10 3.93 -9.06 12.63
C ALA A 10 5.22 -8.69 13.37
N ASP A 11 6.37 -9.22 12.94
CA ASP A 11 7.67 -8.86 13.50
C ASP A 11 8.01 -7.38 13.29
N CYS A 12 7.67 -6.80 12.12
CA CYS A 12 7.77 -5.36 11.91
C CYS A 12 6.90 -4.57 12.90
N ALA A 13 5.65 -5.02 13.14
CA ALA A 13 4.76 -4.36 14.10
C ALA A 13 5.33 -4.40 15.53
N ARG A 14 5.92 -5.53 15.93
CA ARG A 14 6.58 -5.69 17.24
C ARG A 14 7.83 -4.84 17.36
N ALA A 15 8.67 -4.80 16.33
CA ALA A 15 9.86 -3.96 16.29
C ALA A 15 9.54 -2.46 16.39
N LEU A 16 8.39 -2.03 15.85
CA LEU A 16 7.86 -0.67 15.97
C LEU A 16 7.16 -0.41 17.32
N GLY A 17 7.05 -1.40 18.21
CA GLY A 17 6.36 -1.29 19.49
C GLY A 17 4.85 -1.17 19.37
N LEU A 18 4.27 -1.58 18.24
CA LEU A 18 2.83 -1.50 17.99
C LEU A 18 2.07 -2.68 18.60
N SER A 19 2.75 -3.81 18.80
CA SER A 19 2.17 -5.07 19.27
C SER A 19 3.18 -5.86 20.11
N ASP A 20 2.67 -6.60 21.09
CA ASP A 20 3.50 -7.46 21.96
C ASP A 20 3.60 -8.89 21.42
N TYR A 21 4.60 -9.65 21.88
CA TYR A 21 4.76 -11.08 21.53
C TYR A 21 3.63 -11.97 22.07
N SER A 22 2.81 -11.48 22.98
CA SER A 22 1.60 -12.18 23.45
C SER A 22 0.41 -12.06 22.51
N GLU A 23 0.43 -11.11 21.57
CA GLU A 23 -0.61 -10.93 20.55
C GLU A 23 -0.32 -11.80 19.32
N THR A 24 -1.38 -12.23 18.64
CA THR A 24 -1.25 -13.06 17.43
C THR A 24 -0.68 -12.25 16.27
N ASP A 25 -0.08 -12.94 15.29
CA ASP A 25 0.43 -12.28 14.08
C ASP A 25 -0.67 -11.51 13.34
N GLU A 26 -1.91 -12.01 13.34
CA GLU A 26 -3.06 -11.30 12.77
C GLU A 26 -3.33 -9.97 13.48
N GLN A 27 -3.30 -9.95 14.81
CA GLN A 27 -3.48 -8.72 15.60
C GLN A 27 -2.35 -7.72 15.34
N ALA A 28 -1.10 -8.20 15.33
CA ALA A 28 0.08 -7.40 15.04
C ALA A 28 0.01 -6.76 13.64
N ASN A 29 -0.41 -7.54 12.64
CA ASN A 29 -0.61 -7.08 11.27
C ASN A 29 -1.71 -6.01 11.13
N ASN A 30 -2.84 -6.20 11.81
CA ASN A 30 -3.93 -5.22 11.81
C ASN A 30 -3.50 -3.90 12.46
N ARG A 31 -2.72 -3.97 13.55
CA ARG A 31 -2.14 -2.79 14.21
C ARG A 31 -1.15 -2.06 13.30
N LEU A 32 -0.29 -2.79 12.58
CA LEU A 32 0.62 -2.21 11.60
C LEU A 32 -0.13 -1.46 10.49
N LEU A 33 -1.18 -2.07 9.91
CA LEU A 33 -2.01 -1.42 8.89
C LEU A 33 -2.66 -0.14 9.41
N SER A 34 -3.24 -0.19 10.61
CA SER A 34 -3.87 0.97 11.24
C SER A 34 -2.85 2.09 11.49
N TYR A 35 -1.67 1.75 12.00
CA TYR A 35 -0.58 2.69 12.22
C TYR A 35 -0.12 3.38 10.93
N LEU A 36 0.12 2.62 9.86
CA LEU A 36 0.54 3.18 8.57
C LEU A 36 -0.52 4.13 7.98
N LYS A 37 -1.80 3.78 8.09
CA LYS A 37 -2.91 4.66 7.67
C LYS A 37 -2.95 5.96 8.48
N THR A 38 -2.78 5.88 9.80
CA THR A 38 -2.73 7.06 10.68
C THR A 38 -1.52 7.93 10.37
N LEU A 39 -0.35 7.33 10.21
CA LEU A 39 0.89 8.04 9.89
C LEU A 39 0.78 8.81 8.57
N ASN A 40 0.22 8.20 7.52
CA ASN A 40 -0.01 8.89 6.24
C ASN A 40 -0.92 10.11 6.40
N LYS A 41 -1.96 10.02 7.24
CA LYS A 41 -2.86 11.15 7.54
C LYS A 41 -2.15 12.26 8.32
N GLU A 42 -1.37 11.91 9.34
CA GLU A 42 -0.62 12.88 10.15
C GLU A 42 0.43 13.62 9.31
N LEU A 43 1.13 12.90 8.43
CA LEU A 43 2.12 13.47 7.51
C LEU A 43 1.49 14.23 6.33
N LYS A 44 0.15 14.23 6.22
CA LYS A 44 -0.60 14.83 5.12
C LYS A 44 -0.08 14.40 3.75
N VAL A 45 0.23 13.11 3.60
CA VAL A 45 0.71 12.55 2.32
C VAL A 45 -0.44 12.66 1.31
N PRO A 46 -0.31 13.50 0.27
CA PRO A 46 -1.37 13.66 -0.71
C PRO A 46 -1.51 12.42 -1.58
N THR A 47 -2.73 12.16 -2.02
CA THR A 47 -3.01 11.26 -3.14
C THR A 47 -2.41 11.83 -4.44
N LEU A 48 -2.23 10.98 -5.45
CA LEU A 48 -1.73 11.42 -6.77
C LEU A 48 -2.64 12.51 -7.39
N ALA A 49 -3.95 12.41 -7.19
CA ALA A 49 -4.91 13.41 -7.63
C ALA A 49 -4.71 14.76 -6.89
N GLU A 50 -4.48 14.73 -5.58
CA GLU A 50 -4.20 15.94 -4.78
C GLU A 50 -2.84 16.57 -5.12
N PHE A 51 -1.88 15.78 -5.61
CA PHE A 51 -0.63 16.29 -6.18
C PHE A 51 -0.80 16.96 -7.56
N GLY A 52 -1.98 16.88 -8.16
CA GLY A 52 -2.28 17.46 -9.48
C GLY A 52 -1.98 16.54 -10.67
N VAL A 53 -1.78 15.23 -10.43
CA VAL A 53 -1.62 14.26 -11.52
C VAL A 53 -2.98 14.00 -12.17
N GLN A 54 -3.05 14.13 -13.49
CA GLN A 54 -4.26 13.74 -14.23
C GLN A 54 -4.32 12.23 -14.38
N LYS A 55 -5.51 11.66 -14.19
CA LYS A 55 -5.75 10.23 -14.33
C LYS A 55 -5.27 9.69 -15.69
N SER A 56 -5.51 10.44 -16.77
CA SER A 56 -5.07 10.06 -18.13
C SER A 56 -3.54 9.94 -18.25
N ASP A 57 -2.81 10.85 -17.61
CA ASP A 57 -1.34 10.87 -17.66
C ASP A 57 -0.78 9.72 -16.83
N PHE A 58 -1.42 9.44 -15.69
CA PHE A 58 -1.12 8.26 -14.87
C PHE A 58 -1.38 6.97 -15.65
N ASP A 59 -2.59 6.78 -16.20
CA ASP A 59 -2.99 5.60 -16.95
C ASP A 59 -2.02 5.32 -18.12
N ALA A 60 -1.57 6.37 -18.82
CA ALA A 60 -0.61 6.25 -19.92
C ALA A 60 0.82 5.85 -19.50
N LEU A 61 1.17 6.04 -18.22
CA LEU A 61 2.50 5.79 -17.67
C LEU A 61 2.58 4.54 -16.79
N ILE A 62 1.46 3.92 -16.40
CA ILE A 62 1.44 2.74 -15.51
C ILE A 62 2.38 1.63 -16.03
N ASP A 63 2.29 1.29 -17.31
CA ASP A 63 3.11 0.22 -17.90
C ASP A 63 4.61 0.55 -17.77
N THR A 64 5.00 1.77 -18.13
CA THR A 64 6.39 2.23 -18.02
C THR A 64 6.87 2.25 -16.57
N MET A 65 6.04 2.69 -15.63
CA MET A 65 6.37 2.69 -14.20
C MET A 65 6.58 1.28 -13.66
N CYS A 66 5.73 0.33 -14.08
CA CYS A 66 5.86 -1.06 -13.68
C CYS A 66 7.18 -1.65 -14.23
N GLU A 67 7.45 -1.47 -15.52
CA GLU A 67 8.71 -1.92 -16.14
C GLU A 67 9.95 -1.35 -15.44
N GLN A 68 9.93 -0.05 -15.11
CA GLN A 68 11.00 0.62 -14.37
C GLN A 68 11.16 0.05 -12.95
N ALA A 69 10.07 -0.27 -12.27
CA ALA A 69 10.12 -0.92 -10.96
C ALA A 69 10.85 -2.27 -11.06
N PHE A 70 10.48 -3.13 -12.01
CA PHE A 70 11.19 -4.39 -12.25
C PHE A 70 12.66 -4.19 -12.62
N ALA A 71 12.96 -3.26 -13.53
CA ALA A 71 14.34 -2.96 -13.94
C ALA A 71 15.22 -2.45 -12.79
N SER A 72 14.64 -1.71 -11.85
CA SER A 72 15.34 -1.26 -10.63
C SER A 72 15.64 -2.37 -9.63
N GLY A 73 15.00 -3.54 -9.78
CA GLY A 73 15.10 -4.68 -8.86
C GLY A 73 14.33 -4.50 -7.55
N SER A 74 13.62 -3.38 -7.36
CA SER A 74 12.86 -3.11 -6.13
C SER A 74 11.77 -4.15 -5.81
N PRO A 75 11.12 -4.85 -6.78
CA PRO A 75 10.19 -5.93 -6.47
C PRO A 75 10.82 -7.10 -5.73
N ASN A 76 12.14 -7.34 -5.88
CA ASN A 76 12.86 -8.43 -5.18
C ASN A 76 12.94 -8.21 -3.66
N ASN A 77 12.71 -6.98 -3.19
CA ASN A 77 12.63 -6.68 -1.76
C ASN A 77 11.25 -7.01 -1.16
N ASN A 78 10.26 -7.29 -2.00
CA ASN A 78 8.93 -7.68 -1.56
C ASN A 78 8.90 -9.21 -1.33
N PRO A 79 8.42 -9.70 -0.17
CA PRO A 79 8.29 -11.14 0.09
C PRO A 79 7.48 -11.91 -0.97
N ARG A 80 6.62 -11.22 -1.72
CA ARG A 80 6.03 -11.71 -2.96
C ARG A 80 6.41 -10.77 -4.09
N ILE A 81 7.14 -11.29 -5.06
CA ILE A 81 7.39 -10.60 -6.33
C ILE A 81 6.08 -10.71 -7.14
N PRO A 82 5.35 -9.61 -7.37
CA PRO A 82 4.15 -9.64 -8.20
C PRO A 82 4.52 -9.88 -9.66
N THR A 83 3.57 -10.31 -10.48
CA THR A 83 3.69 -10.24 -11.94
C THR A 83 3.52 -8.79 -12.43
N LEU A 84 3.88 -8.52 -13.69
CA LEU A 84 3.63 -7.21 -14.30
C LEU A 84 2.14 -6.85 -14.27
N GLU A 85 1.27 -7.79 -14.63
CA GLU A 85 -0.18 -7.63 -14.62
C GLU A 85 -0.73 -7.37 -13.21
N GLU A 86 -0.24 -8.08 -12.19
CA GLU A 86 -0.61 -7.84 -10.80
C GLU A 86 -0.18 -6.44 -10.32
N MET A 87 1.00 -5.98 -10.77
CA MET A 87 1.50 -4.64 -10.44
C MET A 87 0.65 -3.54 -11.10
N ILE A 88 0.29 -3.72 -12.38
CA ILE A 88 -0.62 -2.82 -13.10
C ILE A 88 -1.96 -2.73 -12.38
N GLN A 89 -2.55 -3.86 -11.99
CA GLN A 89 -3.80 -3.89 -11.23
C GLN A 89 -3.69 -3.15 -9.89
N LEU A 90 -2.58 -3.30 -9.16
CA LEU A 90 -2.35 -2.56 -7.93
C LEU A 90 -2.28 -1.04 -8.16
N TYR A 91 -1.68 -0.59 -9.26
CA TYR A 91 -1.66 0.83 -9.62
C TYR A 91 -3.05 1.35 -9.98
N SER A 92 -3.88 0.57 -10.67
CA SER A 92 -5.26 0.95 -10.98
C SER A 92 -6.11 1.15 -9.71
N LEU A 93 -5.89 0.34 -8.67
CA LEU A 93 -6.60 0.47 -7.40
C LEU A 93 -6.35 1.81 -6.68
N LEU A 94 -5.20 2.47 -6.93
CA LEU A 94 -4.91 3.79 -6.35
C LEU A 94 -5.92 4.86 -6.76
N TRP A 95 -6.59 4.67 -7.90
CA TRP A 95 -7.60 5.59 -8.40
C TRP A 95 -9.04 5.14 -8.09
N ASP A 96 -9.28 3.83 -7.98
CA ASP A 96 -10.60 3.26 -7.66
C ASP A 96 -10.98 3.38 -6.16
N ASP A 97 -10.00 3.41 -5.26
CA ASP A 97 -10.21 3.58 -3.80
C ASP A 97 -10.64 5.01 -3.39
N SER A 98 -10.87 5.90 -4.38
CA SER A 98 -11.45 7.24 -4.16
C SER A 98 -12.98 7.23 -4.01
N SER A 99 -13.62 6.04 -3.95
CA SER A 99 -15.08 5.90 -4.00
C SER A 99 -15.77 5.51 -2.68
N GLU A 100 -15.05 5.40 -1.55
CA GLU A 100 -15.67 5.17 -0.23
C GLU A 100 -15.12 6.06 0.89
N VAL A 101 -15.16 7.39 0.74
CA VAL A 101 -15.24 8.31 1.90
C VAL A 101 -16.14 9.50 1.57
N GLY A 102 -17.37 9.48 2.10
CA GLY A 102 -18.14 10.70 2.40
C GLY A 102 -19.23 11.11 1.41
N CYS A 103 -20.32 10.34 1.32
CA CYS A 103 -21.64 10.91 1.04
C CYS A 103 -22.55 10.54 2.22
N GLU A 104 -22.56 11.36 3.27
CA GLU A 104 -23.67 11.34 4.22
C GLU A 104 -24.87 12.05 3.59
N PRO A 105 -26.07 11.44 3.55
CA PRO A 105 -27.26 12.09 3.03
C PRO A 105 -27.85 13.07 4.06
N SER A 106 -28.05 14.32 3.58
CA SER A 106 -29.00 15.39 3.96
C SER A 106 -29.41 15.58 5.42
#